data_AF-A0A9J6AEP5-F1
#
_entry.id   AF-A0A9J6AEP5-F1
#
_cell.length_a   1.000
_cell.length_b   1.000
_cell.length_c   1.000
_cell.angle_alpha   90.00
_cell.angle_beta   90.00
_cell.angle_gamma   90.00
#
_symmetry.space_group_name_H-M   'P 1'
#
loop_
_entity.id
_entity.type
_entity.pdbx_description
1 polymer ?
#
loop_
_entity_poly.entity_id
_entity_poly.type
_entity_poly.pdbx_seq_one_letter_code
_entity_poly.pdbx_strand_id
1 'polypeptide(L)' 'MIAVDQVHPLLSDLSSSLNKLLILPSDFEGKTKMREWLSRLSKMGAADELTEQQARQLHFDLESSYNSFMAALPSAGT' A
#
# COMPACT_ATOMS: atom_id res chain seq x y z
N MET A 1 -16.20 9.81 1.32
CA MET A 1 -15.89 8.58 2.09
C MET A 1 -15.43 7.54 1.08
N ILE A 2 -14.58 6.59 1.47
CA ILE A 2 -13.98 5.64 0.52
C ILE A 2 -14.38 4.22 0.93
N ALA A 3 -15.08 3.51 0.04
CA ALA A 3 -15.57 2.16 0.31
C ALA A 3 -14.47 1.10 0.17
N VAL A 4 -14.60 0.01 0.92
CA VAL A 4 -13.64 -1.11 0.94
C VAL A 4 -13.54 -1.77 -0.43
N ASP A 5 -14.65 -2.01 -1.11
CA ASP A 5 -14.69 -2.63 -2.45
C ASP A 5 -13.98 -1.80 -3.54
N GLN A 6 -13.86 -0.48 -3.35
CA GLN A 6 -13.13 0.41 -4.24
C GLN A 6 -11.62 0.38 -3.97
N VAL A 7 -11.19 0.23 -2.72
CA VAL A 7 -9.77 0.34 -2.32
C VAL A 7 -9.06 -1.00 -2.28
N HIS A 8 -9.74 -2.04 -1.77
CA HIS A 8 -9.13 -3.34 -1.55
C HIS A 8 -8.52 -3.94 -2.84
N PRO A 9 -9.20 -3.93 -4.00
CA PRO A 9 -8.60 -4.44 -5.24
C PRO A 9 -7.32 -3.68 -5.63
N LEU A 10 -7.34 -2.34 -5.54
CA LEU A 10 -6.20 -1.49 -5.90
C LEU A 10 -4.98 -1.76 -5.01
N LEU A 11 -5.18 -1.89 -3.69
CA LEU A 11 -4.09 -2.22 -2.77
C LEU A 11 -3.57 -3.65 -2.97
N SER A 12 -4.43 -4.58 -3.38
CA SER A 12 -4.03 -5.96 -3.70
C SER A 12 -3.13 -6.01 -4.93
N ASP A 13 -3.48 -5.26 -5.98
CA ASP A 13 -2.69 -5.14 -7.20
C ASP A 13 -1.35 -4.45 -6.93
N LEU A 14 -1.35 -3.38 -6.11
CA LEU A 14 -0.13 -2.71 -5.69
C LEU A 14 0.79 -3.63 -4.87
N SER A 15 0.24 -4.36 -3.88
CA SER A 15 0.99 -5.34 -3.09
C SER A 15 1.60 -6.43 -3.97
N SER A 16 0.81 -6.96 -4.90
CA SER A 16 1.26 -7.98 -5.85
C SER A 16 2.37 -7.46 -6.76
N SER A 17 2.27 -6.20 -7.21
CA SER A 17 3.29 -5.55 -8.03
C SER A 17 4.59 -5.33 -7.26
N LEU A 18 4.53 -4.85 -6.02
CA LEU A 18 5.70 -4.68 -5.15
C LEU A 18 6.40 -6.02 -4.87
N ASN A 19 5.65 -7.11 -4.69
CA ASN A 19 6.20 -8.44 -4.46
C ASN A 19 6.93 -9.03 -5.68
N LYS A 20 6.60 -8.60 -6.90
CA LYS A 20 7.29 -9.02 -8.13
C LYS A 20 8.65 -8.33 -8.31
N LEU A 21 8.88 -7.20 -7.63
CA LEU A 21 10.12 -6.44 -7.72
C LEU A 21 11.19 -7.05 -6.81
N LEU A 22 12.04 -7.89 -7.40
CA LEU A 22 13.15 -8.56 -6.71
C LEU A 22 14.24 -7.59 -6.21
N ILE A 23 14.30 -6.39 -6.78
CA ILE A 23 15.21 -5.32 -6.33
C ILE A 23 14.85 -4.78 -4.96
N LEU A 24 13.60 -4.93 -4.53
CA LEU A 24 13.14 -4.47 -3.23
C LEU A 24 13.39 -5.56 -2.18
N PRO A 25 13.95 -5.20 -1.00
CA PRO A 25 14.04 -6.11 0.13
C PRO A 25 12.71 -6.81 0.47
N SER A 26 12.79 -7.99 1.08
CA SER A 26 11.60 -8.75 1.49
C SER A 26 10.79 -8.03 2.57
N ASP A 27 11.46 -7.22 3.39
CA ASP A 27 10.92 -6.42 4.48
C ASP A 27 10.69 -4.94 4.08
N PHE A 28 10.80 -4.61 2.80
CA PHE A 28 10.56 -3.26 2.27
C PHE A 28 9.27 -2.66 2.82
N GLU A 29 9.34 -1.42 3.33
CA GLU A 29 8.26 -0.74 4.05
C GLU A 29 6.92 -0.84 3.30
N GLY A 30 6.92 -0.53 2.00
CA GLY A 30 5.70 -0.58 1.19
C GLY A 30 5.05 -1.98 1.16
N LYS A 31 5.84 -3.06 1.10
CA LYS A 31 5.29 -4.43 1.15
C LYS A 31 4.61 -4.70 2.50
N THR A 32 5.21 -4.22 3.59
CA THR A 32 4.67 -4.38 4.95
C THR A 32 3.39 -3.57 5.13
N LYS A 33 3.39 -2.29 4.75
CA LYS A 33 2.22 -1.41 4.83
C LYS A 33 1.04 -1.92 4.00
N MET A 34 1.28 -2.40 2.78
CA MET A 34 0.19 -2.95 1.96
C MET A 34 -0.44 -4.19 2.61
N ARG A 35 0.37 -5.07 3.20
CA ARG A 35 -0.13 -6.25 3.91
C ARG A 35 -0.94 -5.88 5.14
N GLU A 36 -0.51 -4.88 5.91
CA GLU A 36 -1.25 -4.38 7.08
C GLU A 36 -2.62 -3.80 6.67
N TRP A 37 -2.64 -2.97 5.62
CA TRP A 37 -3.89 -2.39 5.11
C TRP A 37 -4.83 -3.44 4.54
N LEU A 38 -4.33 -4.41 3.76
CA LEU A 38 -5.14 -5.51 3.24
C LEU A 38 -5.73 -6.37 4.38
N SER A 39 -4.93 -6.69 5.41
CA SER A 39 -5.39 -7.42 6.61
C SER A 39 -6.47 -6.66 7.39
N ARG A 40 -6.42 -5.33 7.38
CA ARG A 40 -7.46 -4.49 7.97
C ARG A 40 -8.73 -4.50 7.13
N LEU A 41 -8.61 -4.24 5.83
CA LEU A 41 -9.73 -4.17 4.90
C LEU A 41 -10.46 -5.51 4.77
N SER A 42 -9.75 -6.64 4.85
CA SER A 42 -10.36 -7.98 4.79
C SER A 42 -11.28 -8.30 5.98
N LYS A 43 -11.23 -7.50 7.04
CA LYS A 43 -12.11 -7.63 8.22
C LYS A 43 -13.36 -6.73 8.13
N MET A 44 -13.47 -5.94 7.06
CA MET A 44 -14.57 -5.02 6.81
C MET A 44 -15.47 -5.59 5.71
N GLY A 45 -16.76 -5.25 5.75
CA GLY A 45 -17.68 -5.54 4.67
C GLY A 45 -17.33 -4.76 3.41
N ALA A 46 -17.69 -5.28 2.23
CA ALA A 46 -17.40 -4.64 0.96
C ALA A 46 -17.96 -3.21 0.85
N ALA A 47 -19.15 -2.96 1.42
CA ALA A 47 -19.82 -1.67 1.46
C ALA A 47 -19.42 -0.79 2.66
N ASP A 48 -18.59 -1.30 3.58
CA ASP A 48 -18.09 -0.49 4.68
C ASP A 48 -17.14 0.57 4.12
N GLU A 49 -17.09 1.71 4.79
CA GLU A 49 -16.24 2.83 4.39
C GLU A 49 -15.11 3.05 5.39
N LEU A 50 -13.95 3.44 4.86
CA LEU A 50 -12.87 3.96 5.67
C LEU A 50 -13.33 5.26 6.34
N THR A 51 -13.09 5.37 7.65
CA THR A 51 -13.27 6.65 8.35
C THR A 51 -12.30 7.69 7.78
N GLU A 52 -12.60 8.97 7.95
CA GLU A 52 -11.71 10.04 7.47
C GLU A 52 -10.28 9.90 8.01
N GLN A 53 -10.14 9.54 9.29
CA GLN A 53 -8.85 9.27 9.90
C GLN A 53 -8.13 8.08 9.26
N GLN A 54 -8.84 6.99 8.97
CA GLN A 54 -8.26 5.83 8.31
C GLN A 54 -7.82 6.16 6.88
N ALA A 55 -8.63 6.91 6.13
CA ALA A 55 -8.30 7.35 4.79
C ALA A 55 -7.04 8.25 4.77
N ARG A 56 -6.93 9.20 5.71
CA ARG A 56 -5.73 10.04 5.87
C ARG A 56 -4.49 9.22 6.23
N GLN A 57 -4.64 8.23 7.12
CA GLN A 57 -3.53 7.35 7.48
C GLN A 57 -3.09 6.47 6.30
N LEU A 58 -4.04 5.93 5.53
CA LEU A 58 -3.74 5.15 4.32
C LEU A 58 -2.99 6.01 3.31
N HIS A 59 -3.43 7.25 3.09
CA HIS A 59 -2.75 8.18 2.19
C HIS A 59 -1.32 8.47 2.64
N PHE A 60 -1.10 8.77 3.92
CA PHE A 60 0.23 8.99 4.47
C PHE A 60 1.14 7.77 4.31
N ASP A 61 0.64 6.57 4.63
CA ASP A 61 1.41 5.34 4.49
C ASP A 61 1.76 5.04 3.01
N LEU A 62 0.87 5.38 2.07
CA LEU A 62 1.12 5.28 0.63
C LEU A 62 2.19 6.27 0.18
N GLU A 63 2.14 7.52 0.63
CA GLU A 63 3.17 8.54 0.33
C GLU A 63 4.54 8.14 0.90
N SER A 64 4.59 7.68 2.15
CA SER A 64 5.82 7.17 2.77
C SER A 64 6.39 5.99 1.97
N SER A 65 5.54 5.01 1.64
CA SER A 65 5.93 3.83 0.85
C SER A 65 6.44 4.21 -0.53
N TYR A 66 5.83 5.21 -1.18
CA TYR A 66 6.26 5.72 -2.47
C TYR A 66 7.61 6.42 -2.39
N ASN A 67 7.83 7.26 -1.38
CA ASN A 67 9.12 7.93 -1.17
C ASN A 67 10.24 6.93 -0.90
N SER A 68 9.99 5.95 -0.03
CA SER A 68 10.90 4.83 0.23
C SER A 68 11.16 4.00 -1.03
N PHE A 69 10.15 3.82 -1.89
CA PHE A 69 10.31 3.12 -3.16
C PHE A 69 11.22 3.88 -4.12
N MET A 70 10.99 5.18 -4.29
CA MET A 70 11.81 6.04 -5.15
C MET A 70 13.28 6.11 -4.68
N ALA A 71 13.50 6.14 -3.36
CA ALA A 71 14.85 6.09 -2.79
C ALA A 71 15.55 4.73 -2.97
N ALA A 72 14.79 3.64 -3.10
CA ALA A 72 15.31 2.30 -3.33
C ALA A 72 15.58 1.99 -4.81
N LEU A 73 15.05 2.80 -5.74
CA LEU A 73 15.38 2.66 -7.14
C LEU A 73 16.83 3.07 -7.37
N PRO A 74 17.58 2.33 -8.20
CA PRO A 74 18.90 2.77 -8.64
C PRO A 74 18.74 4.16 -9.26
N SER A 75 19.50 5.14 -8.79
CA SER A 75 19.66 6.39 -9.52
C SER A 75 20.11 6.03 -10.93
N ALA A 76 19.36 6.47 -11.94
CA ALA A 76 19.73 6.25 -13.32
C ALA A 76 21.10 6.93 -13.58
N GLY A 77 22.17 6.14 -13.52
CA GLY A 77 23.53 6.47 -14.00
C GLY A 77 24.24 7.65 -13.33
N THR A 78 25.26 7.36 -12.55
CA THR A 78 26.59 7.96 -12.84
C THR A 78 27.24 7.19 -13.97
#